data_AF-A0A537P146-F1
#
_entry.id   AF-A0A537P146-F1
#
_cell.length_a   1.000
_cell.length_b   1.000
_cell.length_c   1.000
_cell.angle_alpha   90.00
_cell.angle_beta   90.00
_cell.angle_gamma   90.00
#
_symmetry.space_group_name_H-M   'P 1'
#
loop_
_entity.id
_entity.type
_entity.pdbx_description
1 polymer ?
#
loop_
_entity_poly.entity_id
_entity_poly.type
_entity_poly.pdbx_seq_one_letter_code
_entity_poly.pdbx_strand_id
1 'polypeptide(L)'
;MTEVSRARDVRPDDAMAPAPRLPLGWIKRDHLIYVASIIALIVLWHLIATTFFKPQFFPPPLLVLSTGREMLESGELMEHVSISLQRILAGFLIGSAIAAPAGLLMGSIPIVRAIFDPYVQFFRFVPSLAWLTPVVIWFGIGETSKVLIIVYTTIFIVLINTMV
;
A
#
# COMPACT_ATOMS: atom_id res chain seq x y z
N MET A 1 -38.79 59.55 -3.20
CA MET A 1 -39.17 58.60 -4.26
C MET A 1 -37.92 57.82 -4.63
N THR A 2 -37.78 56.50 -4.57
CA THR A 2 -38.49 55.35 -4.00
C THR A 2 -37.49 54.20 -4.25
N GLU A 3 -37.36 53.23 -3.33
CA GLU A 3 -36.46 52.04 -3.32
C GLU A 3 -35.45 52.10 -2.15
N VAL A 4 -35.89 52.08 -0.88
CA VAL A 4 -36.46 50.90 -0.18
C VAL A 4 -35.55 49.69 -0.40
N SER A 5 -34.58 49.49 0.50
CA SER A 5 -34.72 48.44 1.53
C SER A 5 -35.14 47.09 0.94
N ARG A 6 -34.20 46.41 0.28
CA ARG A 6 -34.27 44.96 0.11
C ARG A 6 -33.19 44.33 0.98
N ALA A 7 -33.33 44.55 2.29
CA ALA A 7 -32.76 43.68 3.29
C ALA A 7 -33.22 42.26 2.96
N ARG A 8 -32.26 41.40 2.67
CA ARG A 8 -32.45 39.97 2.42
C ARG A 8 -33.01 39.38 3.71
N ASP A 9 -34.31 39.18 3.74
CA ASP A 9 -35.00 38.38 4.75
C ASP A 9 -34.60 36.92 4.52
N VAL A 10 -33.45 36.53 5.06
CA VAL A 10 -33.05 35.12 5.17
C VAL A 10 -33.73 34.64 6.45
N ARG A 11 -34.84 33.91 6.31
CA ARG A 11 -35.54 33.35 7.47
C ARG A 11 -34.55 32.43 8.22
N PRO A 12 -34.44 32.54 9.55
CA PRO A 12 -33.62 31.64 10.36
C PRO A 12 -33.95 30.15 10.14
N ASP A 13 -35.17 29.87 9.67
CA ASP A 13 -35.70 28.53 9.46
C ASP A 13 -35.30 27.89 8.12
N ASP A 14 -34.81 28.69 7.16
CA ASP A 14 -34.32 28.18 5.87
C ASP A 14 -32.93 27.53 6.00
N ALA A 15 -32.27 27.66 7.15
CA ALA A 15 -30.92 27.18 7.42
C ALA A 15 -30.84 25.69 7.79
N MET A 16 -31.96 24.97 7.89
CA MET A 16 -31.92 23.56 8.26
C MET A 16 -32.92 22.73 7.46
N ALA A 17 -32.64 22.58 6.16
CA ALA A 17 -33.18 21.46 5.41
C ALA A 17 -32.87 20.16 6.19
N PRO A 18 -33.87 19.31 6.48
CA PRO A 18 -33.64 18.11 7.27
C PRO A 18 -32.59 17.24 6.55
N ALA A 19 -31.52 16.90 7.27
CA ALA A 19 -30.48 16.01 6.74
C ALA A 19 -31.14 14.73 6.17
N PRO A 20 -30.74 14.28 4.97
CA PRO A 20 -31.32 13.09 4.38
C PRO A 20 -31.15 11.91 5.34
N ARG A 21 -32.27 11.44 5.89
CA ARG A 21 -32.28 10.27 6.78
C ARG A 21 -31.97 9.06 5.92
N LEU A 22 -30.70 8.64 5.89
CA LEU A 22 -30.30 7.43 5.18
C LEU A 22 -31.11 6.26 5.76
N PRO A 23 -31.92 5.56 4.95
CA PRO A 23 -32.71 4.43 5.43
C PRO A 23 -31.77 3.33 5.95
N LEU A 24 -31.84 3.04 7.26
CA LEU A 24 -31.02 2.05 7.98
C LEU A 24 -31.04 0.64 7.35
N GLY A 25 -32.04 0.34 6.51
CA GLY A 25 -32.14 -0.92 5.76
C GLY A 25 -31.19 -1.04 4.55
N TRP A 26 -30.60 0.06 4.06
CA TRP A 26 -29.69 0.03 2.90
C TRP A 26 -28.32 -0.51 3.29
N ILE A 27 -27.85 -0.14 4.48
CA ILE A 27 -26.58 -0.61 5.06
C ILE A 27 -26.58 -2.15 5.18
N LYS A 28 -27.70 -2.76 5.63
CA LYS A 28 -27.80 -4.23 5.76
C LYS A 28 -27.80 -4.97 4.42
N ARG A 29 -28.45 -4.40 3.40
CA ARG A 29 -28.50 -4.99 2.05
C ARG A 29 -27.13 -4.91 1.37
N ASP A 30 -26.43 -3.79 1.52
CA ASP A 30 -25.13 -3.59 0.90
C ASP A 30 -24.07 -4.53 1.50
N HIS A 31 -24.08 -4.74 2.82
CA HIS A 31 -23.22 -5.74 3.46
C HIS A 31 -23.46 -7.17 2.96
N LEU A 32 -24.72 -7.56 2.76
CA LEU A 32 -25.04 -8.88 2.20
C LEU A 32 -24.51 -9.03 0.77
N ILE A 33 -24.63 -7.99 -0.06
CA ILE A 33 -24.09 -7.98 -1.42
C ILE A 33 -22.55 -8.10 -1.39
N TYR A 34 -21.87 -7.39 -0.49
CA TYR A 34 -20.42 -7.50 -0.34
C TYR A 34 -19.96 -8.89 0.12
N VAL A 35 -20.64 -9.49 1.10
CA VAL A 35 -20.30 -10.84 1.56
C VAL A 35 -20.58 -11.86 0.45
N ALA A 36 -21.73 -11.75 -0.23
CA ALA A 36 -22.07 -12.63 -1.33
C ALA A 36 -21.08 -12.51 -2.50
N SER A 37 -20.60 -11.32 -2.83
CA SER A 37 -19.63 -11.14 -3.91
C SER A 37 -18.28 -11.77 -3.59
N ILE A 38 -17.79 -11.65 -2.35
CA ILE A 38 -16.57 -12.32 -1.89
C ILE A 38 -16.72 -13.83 -1.91
N ILE A 39 -17.84 -14.37 -1.40
CA ILE A 39 -18.11 -15.81 -1.43
C ILE A 39 -18.17 -16.31 -2.88
N ALA A 40 -18.89 -15.60 -3.75
CA ALA A 40 -19.00 -15.94 -5.17
C ALA A 40 -17.62 -15.96 -5.83
N LEU A 41 -16.74 -14.99 -5.52
CA LEU A 41 -15.36 -14.96 -6.00
C LEU A 41 -14.56 -16.17 -5.52
N ILE A 42 -14.64 -16.53 -4.23
CA ILE A 42 -13.90 -17.69 -3.67
C ILE A 42 -14.39 -19.00 -4.29
N VAL A 43 -15.72 -19.15 -4.44
CA VAL A 43 -16.31 -20.33 -5.09
C VAL A 43 -15.88 -20.41 -6.54
N LEU A 44 -15.96 -19.30 -7.28
CA LEU A 44 -15.53 -19.23 -8.67
C LEU A 44 -14.03 -19.56 -8.81
N TRP A 45 -13.19 -19.01 -7.94
CA TRP A 45 -11.76 -19.34 -7.88
C TRP A 45 -11.55 -20.84 -7.63
N HIS A 46 -12.22 -21.42 -6.63
CA HIS A 46 -12.09 -22.85 -6.33
C HIS A 46 -12.52 -23.73 -7.50
N LEU A 47 -13.66 -23.42 -8.13
CA LEU A 47 -14.15 -24.15 -9.29
C LEU A 47 -13.16 -24.04 -10.44
N ILE A 48 -12.75 -22.83 -10.81
CA ILE A 48 -11.80 -22.62 -11.91
C ILE A 48 -10.48 -23.35 -11.64
N ALA A 49 -9.94 -23.25 -10.42
CA ALA A 49 -8.69 -23.87 -10.03
C ALA A 49 -8.73 -25.40 -10.07
N THR A 50 -9.85 -26.00 -9.68
CA THR A 50 -10.00 -27.47 -9.67
C THR A 50 -10.37 -28.04 -11.04
N THR A 51 -11.06 -27.29 -11.90
CA THR A 51 -11.52 -27.79 -13.20
C THR A 51 -10.55 -27.52 -14.35
N PHE A 52 -9.88 -26.36 -14.38
CA PHE A 52 -9.08 -25.94 -15.55
C PHE A 52 -7.57 -25.99 -15.35
N PHE A 53 -7.09 -26.00 -14.10
CA PHE A 53 -5.67 -25.83 -13.80
C PHE A 53 -5.11 -26.98 -12.97
N LYS A 54 -3.79 -27.19 -13.09
CA LYS A 54 -3.06 -28.07 -12.18
C LYS A 54 -2.81 -27.31 -10.86
N PRO A 55 -2.99 -27.95 -9.69
CA PRO A 55 -2.82 -27.31 -8.38
C PRO A 55 -1.48 -26.61 -8.17
N GLN A 56 -0.41 -27.07 -8.82
CA GLN A 56 0.93 -26.47 -8.72
C GLN A 56 1.06 -25.06 -9.34
N PHE A 57 0.21 -24.72 -10.31
CA PHE A 57 0.24 -23.41 -10.99
C PHE A 57 -0.86 -22.48 -10.50
N PHE A 58 -2.01 -23.04 -10.14
CA PHE A 58 -3.15 -22.28 -9.65
C PHE A 58 -3.86 -23.07 -8.55
N PRO A 59 -3.31 -23.08 -7.33
CA PRO A 59 -3.85 -23.87 -6.23
C PRO A 59 -5.25 -23.37 -5.82
N PRO A 60 -6.21 -24.29 -5.56
CA PRO A 60 -7.51 -23.90 -5.05
C PRO A 60 -7.41 -23.35 -3.62
N PRO A 61 -8.29 -22.43 -3.20
CA PRO A 61 -8.22 -21.78 -1.89
C PRO A 61 -8.25 -22.77 -0.72
N LEU A 62 -8.97 -23.89 -0.85
CA LEU A 62 -9.04 -24.91 0.18
C LEU A 62 -7.67 -25.59 0.42
N LEU A 63 -6.92 -25.85 -0.65
CA LEU A 63 -5.57 -26.41 -0.56
C LEU A 63 -4.60 -25.40 0.07
N VAL A 64 -4.72 -24.12 -0.29
CA VAL A 64 -3.92 -23.05 0.34
C VAL A 64 -4.16 -22.99 1.85
N LEU A 65 -5.42 -23.14 2.30
CA LEU A 65 -5.77 -23.15 3.71
C LEU A 65 -5.23 -24.40 4.44
N SER A 66 -5.36 -25.60 3.86
CA SER A 66 -4.85 -26.81 4.51
C SER A 66 -3.32 -26.80 4.61
N THR A 67 -2.63 -26.46 3.52
CA THR A 67 -1.16 -26.35 3.51
C THR A 67 -0.70 -25.23 4.44
N GLY A 68 -1.39 -24.08 4.45
CA GLY A 68 -1.09 -23.00 5.38
C GLY A 68 -1.21 -23.41 6.85
N ARG A 69 -2.20 -24.23 7.19
CA ARG A 69 -2.35 -24.80 8.54
C ARG A 69 -1.24 -25.79 8.88
N GLU A 70 -0.92 -26.70 7.97
CA GLU A 70 0.18 -27.66 8.14
C GLU A 70 1.52 -26.93 8.36
N MET A 71 1.82 -25.91 7.56
CA MET A 71 3.03 -25.09 7.71
C MET A 71 3.04 -24.24 8.99
N LEU A 72 1.86 -23.86 9.49
CA LEU A 72 1.74 -23.15 10.76
C LEU A 72 2.01 -24.11 11.93
N GLU A 73 1.47 -25.33 11.89
CA GLU A 73 1.69 -26.37 12.89
C GLU A 73 3.13 -26.90 12.87
N SER A 74 3.77 -26.98 11.71
CA SER A 74 5.19 -27.37 11.57
C SER A 74 6.17 -26.27 11.99
N GLY A 75 5.72 -25.02 12.07
CA GLY A 75 6.54 -23.84 12.39
C GLY A 75 7.25 -23.21 11.18
N GLU A 76 7.27 -23.87 10.02
CA GLU A 76 7.91 -23.36 8.79
C GLU A 76 7.32 -22.01 8.35
N LEU A 77 6.00 -21.84 8.48
CA LEU A 77 5.35 -20.58 8.12
C LEU A 77 5.89 -19.41 8.96
N MET A 78 6.06 -19.63 10.26
CA MET A 78 6.58 -18.61 11.18
C MET A 78 8.05 -18.31 10.89
N GLU A 79 8.85 -19.33 10.59
CA GLU A 79 10.23 -19.14 10.18
C GLU A 79 10.33 -18.28 8.91
N HIS A 80 9.61 -18.64 7.85
CA HIS A 80 9.62 -17.90 6.59
C HIS A 80 9.12 -16.45 6.73
N VAL A 81 8.05 -16.24 7.51
CA VAL A 81 7.53 -14.90 7.82
C VAL A 81 8.56 -14.10 8.60
N SER A 82 9.22 -14.69 9.61
CA SER A 82 10.22 -14.00 10.42
C SER A 82 11.43 -13.54 9.59
N ILE A 83 11.94 -14.39 8.69
CA ILE A 83 13.06 -14.04 7.80
C ILE A 83 12.62 -12.93 6.83
N SER A 84 11.40 -12.98 6.31
CA SER A 84 10.84 -11.92 5.47
C SER A 84 10.75 -10.59 6.22
N LEU A 85 10.23 -10.62 7.44
CA LEU A 85 10.06 -9.45 8.28
C LEU A 85 11.40 -8.84 8.68
N GLN A 86 12.40 -9.65 9.05
CA GLN A 86 13.75 -9.17 9.37
C GLN A 86 14.38 -8.40 8.20
N ARG A 87 14.25 -8.91 6.97
CA ARG A 87 14.72 -8.21 5.77
C ARG A 87 14.03 -6.86 5.58
N ILE A 88 12.70 -6.83 5.71
CA ILE A 88 11.90 -5.60 5.57
C ILE A 88 12.33 -4.59 6.62
N LEU A 89 12.42 -4.99 7.89
CA LEU A 89 12.82 -4.12 8.98
C LEU A 89 14.25 -3.61 8.82
N ALA A 90 15.21 -4.48 8.49
CA ALA A 90 16.59 -4.07 8.27
C ALA A 90 16.70 -3.06 7.12
N GLY A 91 16.09 -3.36 5.96
CA GLY A 91 16.12 -2.48 4.81
C GLY A 91 15.39 -1.16 5.07
N PHE A 92 14.25 -1.20 5.75
CA PHE A 92 13.48 -0.02 6.13
C PHE A 92 14.25 0.88 7.10
N LEU A 93 14.86 0.31 8.15
CA LEU A 93 15.60 1.07 9.14
C LEU A 93 16.83 1.74 8.53
N ILE A 94 17.61 0.99 7.73
CA ILE A 94 18.79 1.52 7.03
C ILE A 94 18.36 2.62 6.04
N GLY A 95 17.35 2.34 5.20
CA GLY A 95 16.86 3.30 4.22
C GLY A 95 16.31 4.56 4.86
N SER A 96 15.52 4.43 5.93
CA SER A 96 14.94 5.57 6.65
C SER A 96 16.01 6.39 7.36
N ALA A 97 17.02 5.75 7.96
CA ALA A 97 18.13 6.44 8.62
C ALA A 97 18.94 7.31 7.64
N ILE A 98 19.01 6.94 6.36
CA ILE A 98 19.66 7.72 5.30
C ILE A 98 18.70 8.79 4.75
N ALA A 99 17.48 8.39 4.43
CA ALA A 99 16.53 9.21 3.70
C ALA A 99 15.87 10.30 4.53
N ALA A 100 15.61 10.05 5.82
CA ALA A 100 14.99 11.06 6.68
C ALA A 100 15.90 12.29 6.83
N PRO A 101 17.20 12.18 7.17
CA PRO A 101 18.11 13.31 7.17
C PRO A 101 18.27 13.97 5.80
N ALA A 102 18.38 13.18 4.73
CA ALA A 102 18.51 13.72 3.37
C ALA A 102 17.27 14.54 2.95
N GLY A 103 16.07 14.04 3.22
CA GLY A 103 14.82 14.74 2.94
C GLY A 103 14.67 16.01 3.78
N LEU A 104 15.04 15.98 5.06
CA LEU A 104 15.06 17.17 5.92
C LEU A 104 16.04 18.24 5.40
N LEU A 105 17.23 17.83 4.96
CA LEU A 105 18.22 18.75 4.36
C LEU A 105 17.70 19.35 3.05
N MET A 106 17.05 18.54 2.19
CA MET A 106 16.44 19.02 0.96
C MET A 106 15.24 19.94 1.21
N GLY A 107 14.45 19.71 2.26
CA GLY A 107 13.34 20.60 2.65
C GLY A 107 13.83 21.92 3.22
N SER A 108 14.87 21.86 4.07
CA SER A 108 15.37 23.03 4.81
C SER A 108 16.31 23.93 4.00
N ILE A 109 17.07 23.39 3.05
CA ILE A 109 18.15 24.09 2.34
C ILE A 109 17.85 24.15 0.83
N PRO A 110 17.46 25.31 0.27
CA PRO A 110 17.07 25.43 -1.14
C PRO A 110 18.14 24.98 -2.14
N ILE A 111 19.43 25.22 -1.85
CA ILE A 111 20.52 24.81 -2.73
C ILE A 111 20.68 23.28 -2.78
N VAL A 112 20.50 22.60 -1.64
CA VAL A 112 20.55 21.13 -1.57
C VAL A 112 19.38 20.55 -2.38
N ARG A 113 18.19 21.14 -2.23
CA ARG A 113 17.03 20.77 -3.06
C ARG A 113 17.33 20.90 -4.54
N ALA A 114 17.81 22.06 -4.98
CA ALA A 114 18.07 22.33 -6.40
C ALA A 114 19.08 21.34 -7.02
N ILE A 115 20.07 20.89 -6.24
CA ILE A 115 21.06 19.91 -6.69
C ILE A 115 20.46 18.51 -6.80
N PHE A 116 19.74 18.05 -5.77
CA PHE A 116 19.31 16.65 -5.68
C PHE A 116 17.94 16.35 -6.31
N ASP A 117 17.05 17.35 -6.41
CA ASP A 117 15.70 17.18 -6.96
C ASP A 117 15.68 16.50 -8.34
N PRO A 118 16.48 16.88 -9.36
CA PRO A 118 16.44 16.20 -10.65
C PRO A 118 16.79 14.71 -10.57
N TYR A 119 17.74 14.33 -9.71
CA TYR A 119 18.12 12.93 -9.51
C TYR A 119 17.03 12.16 -8.77
N VAL A 120 16.46 12.75 -7.73
CA VAL A 120 15.34 12.14 -6.98
C VAL A 120 14.14 11.93 -7.91
N GLN A 121 13.80 12.92 -8.72
CA GLN A 121 12.71 12.82 -9.71
C GLN A 121 12.99 11.76 -10.77
N PHE A 122 14.24 11.60 -11.21
CA PHE A 122 14.59 10.54 -12.17
C PHE A 122 14.49 9.15 -11.54
N PHE A 123 15.16 8.92 -10.42
CA PHE A 123 15.25 7.59 -9.82
C PHE A 123 13.94 7.13 -9.19
N ARG A 124 13.07 8.02 -8.69
CA ARG A 124 11.80 7.60 -8.07
C ARG A 124 10.85 6.85 -9.02
N PHE A 125 11.00 7.06 -10.33
CA PHE A 125 10.19 6.39 -11.34
C PHE A 125 10.77 5.06 -11.81
N VAL A 126 12.02 4.76 -11.44
CA VAL A 126 12.64 3.48 -11.75
C VAL A 126 12.06 2.43 -10.80
N PRO A 127 11.37 1.39 -11.31
CA PRO A 127 10.85 0.34 -10.45
C PRO A 127 11.98 -0.33 -9.67
N SER A 128 11.77 -0.59 -8.38
CA SER A 128 12.79 -1.24 -7.55
C SER A 128 13.19 -2.62 -8.08
N LEU A 129 12.26 -3.34 -8.72
CA LEU A 129 12.53 -4.61 -9.41
C LEU A 129 13.52 -4.49 -10.57
N ALA A 130 13.64 -3.31 -11.21
CA ALA A 130 14.62 -3.10 -12.28
C ALA A 130 16.06 -3.16 -11.75
N TRP A 131 16.26 -2.89 -10.46
CA TRP A 131 17.56 -2.99 -9.80
C TRP A 131 17.94 -4.41 -9.41
N LEU A 132 17.03 -5.39 -9.55
CA LEU A 132 17.32 -6.79 -9.19
C LEU A 132 18.58 -7.30 -9.91
N THR A 133 18.65 -7.11 -11.23
CA THR A 133 19.77 -7.58 -12.05
C THR A 133 21.12 -6.97 -11.64
N PRO A 134 21.31 -5.63 -11.64
CA PRO A 134 22.60 -5.04 -11.26
C PRO A 134 22.98 -5.33 -9.81
N VAL A 135 22.03 -5.29 -8.87
CA VAL A 135 22.31 -5.56 -7.45
C VAL A 135 22.77 -7.01 -7.25
N VAL A 136 22.13 -7.98 -7.92
CA VAL A 136 22.55 -9.39 -7.84
C VAL A 136 23.91 -9.61 -8.49
N ILE A 137 24.24 -8.91 -9.59
CA ILE A 137 25.56 -9.00 -10.22
C ILE A 137 26.65 -8.43 -9.30
N TRP A 138 26.40 -7.30 -8.63
CA TRP A 138 27.39 -6.63 -7.79
C TRP A 138 27.55 -7.29 -6.41
N PHE A 139 26.46 -7.69 -5.77
CA PHE A 139 26.43 -8.17 -4.39
C PHE A 139 26.16 -9.67 -4.27
N GLY A 140 25.97 -10.36 -5.39
CA GLY A 140 25.67 -11.78 -5.45
C GLY A 140 24.20 -12.12 -5.18
N ILE A 141 23.89 -13.41 -5.20
CA ILE A 141 22.58 -13.92 -4.79
C ILE A 141 22.62 -14.12 -3.26
N GLY A 142 21.68 -13.52 -2.54
CA GLY A 142 21.62 -13.68 -1.09
C GLY A 142 20.72 -12.66 -0.40
N GLU A 143 20.84 -12.59 0.93
CA GLU A 143 20.05 -11.68 1.77
C GLU A 143 20.43 -10.22 1.56
N THR A 144 21.72 -9.92 1.38
CA THR A 144 22.22 -8.55 1.13
C THR A 144 21.51 -7.90 -0.06
N SER A 145 21.42 -8.61 -1.19
CA SER A 145 20.78 -8.10 -2.41
C SER A 145 19.29 -7.82 -2.23
N LYS A 146 18.59 -8.66 -1.45
CA LYS A 146 17.17 -8.45 -1.11
C LYS A 146 17.01 -7.20 -0.24
N VAL A 147 17.86 -7.04 0.76
CA VAL A 147 17.83 -5.88 1.67
C VAL A 147 18.15 -4.59 0.92
N LEU A 148 19.12 -4.57 0.02
CA LEU A 148 19.49 -3.38 -0.76
C LEU A 148 18.35 -2.85 -1.64
N ILE A 149 17.54 -3.74 -2.22
CA ILE A 149 16.36 -3.34 -3.01
C ILE A 149 15.28 -2.71 -2.12
N ILE A 150 15.13 -3.21 -0.89
CA ILE A 150 14.23 -2.62 0.11
C ILE A 150 14.74 -1.25 0.55
N VAL A 151 16.05 -1.12 0.80
CA VAL A 151 16.70 0.18 1.11
C VAL A 151 16.43 1.17 -0.01
N TYR A 152 16.67 0.80 -1.26
CA TYR A 152 16.41 1.64 -2.43
C TYR A 152 14.96 2.14 -2.47
N THR A 153 13.99 1.23 -2.31
CA THR A 153 12.57 1.58 -2.31
C THR A 153 12.23 2.53 -1.15
N THR A 154 12.77 2.23 0.04
CA THR A 154 12.51 3.03 1.25
C THR A 154 13.06 4.45 1.11
N ILE A 155 14.22 4.61 0.46
CA ILE A 155 14.87 5.92 0.34
C ILE A 155 13.91 6.95 -0.27
N PHE A 156 13.27 6.65 -1.39
CA PHE A 156 12.41 7.64 -2.06
C PHE A 156 11.11 7.90 -1.30
N ILE A 157 10.49 6.86 -0.73
CA ILE A 157 9.26 7.01 0.06
C ILE A 157 9.51 7.92 1.26
N VAL A 158 10.56 7.63 2.03
CA VAL A 158 10.87 8.38 3.24
C VAL A 158 11.37 9.78 2.90
N LEU A 159 12.29 9.92 1.93
CA LEU A 159 12.85 11.21 1.53
C LEU A 159 11.76 12.19 1.09
N ILE A 160 10.79 11.74 0.29
CA ILE A 160 9.69 12.60 -0.18
C ILE A 160 8.78 12.99 0.98
N ASN A 161 8.49 12.05 1.89
CA ASN A 161 7.63 12.32 3.05
C ASN A 161 8.29 13.23 4.10
N THR A 162 9.62 13.25 4.19
CA THR A 162 10.35 14.11 5.14
C THR A 162 10.84 15.42 4.54
N MET A 163 10.66 15.62 3.23
CA MET A 163 10.89 16.90 2.58
C MET A 163 9.72 17.84 2.89
N VAL A 164 9.80 18.50 4.04
CA VAL A 164 8.85 19.51 4.53
C VAL A 164 9.20 20.89 3.99
#